data_AF-A0A1I2TV85-F1
#
_entry.id   AF-A0A1I2TV85-F1
#
_cell.length_a   1.000
_cell.length_b   1.000
_cell.length_c   1.000
_cell.angle_alpha   90.00
_cell.angle_beta   90.00
_cell.angle_gamma   90.00
#
_symmetry.space_group_name_H-M   'P 1'
#
loop_
_entity.id
_entity.type
_entity.pdbx_description
1 polymer ?
#
loop_
_entity_poly.entity_id
_entity_poly.type
_entity_poly.pdbx_seq_one_letter_code
_entity_poly.pdbx_strand_id
1 'polypeptide(L)'
;MKTQIQNVAYELAGLIYGISLDGHVNKNEFDKLKTWCENHEHLCEQEEFKVLHEQVNPIIQSGIVTNEEIADLKDILNDFLKKTGAHEDEKLNLFFLHGLFEGILASGEVNTYEVFKLNQWIQKNEHLKDQKPFDELHQMIGQVLKNHRISNEDGVKLKSFFSDLMKKTKAG
;
A
#
# COMPACT_ATOMS: atom_id res chain seq x y z
N MET A 1 21.72 0.50 5.64
CA MET A 1 21.48 1.72 4.84
C MET A 1 20.68 1.42 3.57
N LYS A 2 21.16 0.65 2.59
CA LYS A 2 20.35 0.28 1.39
C LYS A 2 18.98 -0.34 1.73
N THR A 3 18.93 -1.21 2.74
CA THR A 3 17.71 -1.93 3.16
C THR A 3 16.62 -1.02 3.73
N GLN A 4 16.95 0.01 4.51
CA GLN A 4 15.93 0.86 5.14
C GLN A 4 15.18 1.71 4.12
N ILE A 5 15.90 2.30 3.15
CA ILE A 5 15.30 3.09 2.08
C ILE A 5 14.39 2.22 1.20
N GLN A 6 14.81 0.99 0.91
CA GLN A 6 14.00 0.04 0.16
C GLN A 6 12.72 -0.34 0.91
N ASN A 7 12.83 -0.65 2.20
CA ASN A 7 11.67 -0.99 3.04
C ASN A 7 10.63 0.14 3.02
N VAL A 8 11.07 1.37 3.27
CA VAL A 8 10.21 2.56 3.32
C VAL A 8 9.61 2.87 1.94
N ALA A 9 10.36 2.69 0.85
CA ALA A 9 9.83 2.88 -0.49
C ALA A 9 8.80 1.81 -0.89
N TYR A 10 8.97 0.56 -0.45
CA TYR A 10 7.96 -0.48 -0.63
C TYR A 10 6.70 -0.18 0.19
N GLU A 11 6.86 0.32 1.42
CA GLU A 11 5.73 0.77 2.24
C GLU A 11 4.97 1.91 1.58
N LEU A 12 5.66 2.92 1.02
CA LEU A 12 5.04 3.99 0.25
C LEU A 12 4.31 3.46 -1.00
N ALA A 13 4.91 2.53 -1.72
CA ALA A 13 4.29 1.91 -2.89
C ALA A 13 3.03 1.14 -2.52
N GLY A 14 3.05 0.43 -1.39
CA GLY A 14 1.88 -0.21 -0.80
C GLY A 14 0.79 0.81 -0.51
N LEU A 15 1.14 1.88 0.21
CA LEU A 15 0.21 2.95 0.60
C LEU A 15 -0.49 3.58 -0.61
N ILE A 16 0.28 3.99 -1.62
CA ILE A 16 -0.24 4.57 -2.85
C ILE A 16 -1.12 3.56 -3.61
N TYR A 17 -0.74 2.28 -3.62
CA TYR A 17 -1.57 1.24 -4.22
C TYR A 17 -2.90 1.10 -3.48
N GLY A 18 -2.88 1.08 -2.15
CA GLY A 18 -4.05 0.93 -1.28
C GLY A 18 -5.06 2.04 -1.48
N ILE A 19 -4.63 3.31 -1.34
CA ILE A 19 -5.52 4.48 -1.51
C ILE A 19 -6.07 4.64 -2.93
N SER A 20 -5.48 3.95 -3.91
CA SER A 20 -5.89 4.05 -5.32
C SER A 20 -6.57 2.80 -5.84
N LEU A 21 -6.84 1.80 -4.98
CA LEU A 21 -7.49 0.56 -5.38
C LEU A 21 -8.83 0.84 -6.06
N ASP A 22 -9.60 1.77 -5.48
CA ASP A 22 -10.92 2.10 -5.98
C ASP A 22 -10.94 3.17 -7.09
N GLY A 23 -9.77 3.70 -7.43
CA GLY A 23 -9.61 4.75 -8.44
C GLY A 23 -10.14 6.12 -8.00
N HIS A 24 -10.41 6.33 -6.72
CA HIS A 24 -10.80 7.62 -6.18
C HIS A 24 -10.16 7.90 -4.82
N VAL A 25 -9.14 8.76 -4.81
CA VAL A 25 -8.48 9.17 -3.57
C VAL A 25 -9.30 10.27 -2.89
N ASN A 26 -9.88 9.95 -1.75
CA ASN A 26 -10.58 10.92 -0.92
C ASN A 26 -9.62 11.72 -0.02
N LYS A 27 -10.16 12.70 0.70
CA LYS A 27 -9.36 13.58 1.56
C LYS A 27 -8.58 12.82 2.66
N ASN A 28 -9.19 11.84 3.32
CA ASN A 28 -8.53 11.12 4.41
C ASN A 28 -7.37 10.26 3.90
N GLU A 29 -7.55 9.63 2.73
CA GLU A 29 -6.50 8.88 2.05
C GLU A 29 -5.35 9.78 1.60
N PHE A 30 -5.68 10.94 1.07
CA PHE A 30 -4.69 11.94 0.68
C PHE A 30 -3.92 12.49 1.90
N ASP A 31 -4.63 12.85 2.96
CA ASP A 31 -4.03 13.32 4.22
C ASP A 31 -3.10 12.26 4.80
N LYS A 32 -3.47 10.96 4.72
CA LYS A 32 -2.62 9.84 5.12
C LYS A 32 -1.33 9.75 4.29
N LEU A 33 -1.41 9.90 2.97
CA LEU A 33 -0.23 9.95 2.09
C LEU A 33 0.69 11.13 2.44
N LYS A 34 0.10 12.30 2.67
CA LYS A 34 0.84 13.51 3.05
C LYS A 34 1.56 13.34 4.39
N THR A 35 0.84 12.89 5.42
CA THR A 35 1.42 12.60 6.75
C THR A 35 2.51 11.54 6.67
N TRP A 36 2.35 10.53 5.81
CA TRP A 36 3.42 9.54 5.59
C TRP A 36 4.68 10.23 5.06
N CYS A 37 4.59 11.12 4.07
CA CYS A 37 5.76 11.81 3.51
C CYS A 37 6.43 12.72 4.54
N GLU A 38 5.65 13.48 5.31
CA GLU A 38 6.13 14.34 6.39
C GLU A 38 6.89 13.54 7.47
N ASN A 39 6.37 12.38 7.88
CA ASN A 39 7.01 11.54 8.91
C ASN A 39 8.36 10.94 8.44
N HIS A 40 8.54 10.79 7.13
CA HIS A 40 9.73 10.20 6.54
C HIS A 40 10.71 11.23 5.96
N GLU A 41 10.45 12.53 6.13
CA GLU A 41 11.31 13.62 5.63
C GLU A 41 12.74 13.52 6.18
N HIS A 42 12.93 12.99 7.39
CA HIS A 42 14.26 12.74 7.97
C HIS A 42 15.14 11.80 7.13
N LEU A 43 14.56 10.96 6.27
CA LEU A 43 15.31 10.08 5.38
C LEU A 43 15.89 10.82 4.17
N CYS A 44 15.51 12.08 3.93
CA CYS A 44 16.09 12.94 2.89
C CYS A 44 17.56 13.30 3.17
N GLU A 45 18.11 12.94 4.33
CA GLU A 45 19.57 12.93 4.55
C GLU A 45 20.29 11.95 3.62
N GLN A 46 19.58 10.94 3.11
CA GLN A 46 20.08 9.98 2.13
C GLN A 46 19.72 10.46 0.72
N GLU A 47 20.72 10.59 -0.14
CA GLU A 47 20.56 11.17 -1.48
C GLU A 47 19.54 10.41 -2.32
N GLU A 48 19.52 9.07 -2.24
CA GLU A 48 18.58 8.25 -3.00
C GLU A 48 17.13 8.53 -2.59
N PHE A 49 16.85 8.62 -1.28
CA PHE A 49 15.50 8.90 -0.79
C PHE A 49 15.10 10.36 -1.04
N LYS A 50 16.05 11.30 -0.92
CA LYS A 50 15.83 12.71 -1.25
C LYS A 50 15.33 12.88 -2.69
N VAL A 51 15.95 12.18 -3.65
CA VAL A 51 15.52 12.21 -5.06
C VAL A 51 14.10 11.67 -5.24
N LEU A 52 13.70 10.62 -4.50
CA LEU A 52 12.33 10.12 -4.50
C LEU A 52 11.36 11.17 -3.90
N HIS A 53 11.72 11.72 -2.75
CA HIS A 53 10.91 12.72 -2.06
C HIS A 53 10.70 13.98 -2.90
N GLU A 54 11.73 14.48 -3.58
CA GLU A 54 11.64 15.65 -4.47
C GLU A 54 10.70 15.43 -5.67
N GLN A 55 10.53 14.18 -6.13
CA GLN A 55 9.57 13.84 -7.19
C GLN A 55 8.13 13.69 -6.68
N VAL A 56 7.97 13.13 -5.47
CA VAL A 56 6.65 12.89 -4.86
C VAL A 56 6.08 14.18 -4.25
N ASN A 57 6.92 15.03 -3.66
CA ASN A 57 6.49 16.21 -2.90
C ASN A 57 5.61 17.19 -3.69
N PRO A 58 5.90 17.53 -4.96
CA PRO A 58 5.03 18.41 -5.75
C PRO A 58 3.61 17.87 -5.91
N ILE A 59 3.46 16.56 -6.06
CA ILE A 59 2.16 15.89 -6.25
C ILE A 59 1.32 15.94 -4.96
N ILE A 60 1.95 15.73 -3.80
CA ILE A 60 1.24 15.76 -2.50
C ILE A 60 0.99 17.17 -1.96
N GLN A 61 1.57 18.21 -2.57
CA GLN A 61 1.34 19.61 -2.17
C GLN A 61 0.26 20.30 -3.01
N SER A 62 -0.18 19.71 -4.13
CA SER A 62 -1.24 20.27 -4.99
C SER A 62 -2.61 20.33 -4.27
N GLY A 63 -2.80 19.52 -3.22
CA GLY A 63 -3.97 19.52 -2.33
C GLY A 63 -5.16 18.71 -2.85
N ILE A 64 -5.07 18.17 -4.07
CA ILE A 64 -6.03 17.25 -4.68
C ILE A 64 -5.20 16.27 -5.50
N VAL A 65 -5.41 14.97 -5.34
CA VAL A 65 -4.75 13.98 -6.20
C VAL A 65 -5.72 13.50 -7.25
N THR A 66 -5.39 13.81 -8.49
CA THR A 66 -6.05 13.32 -9.70
C THR A 66 -5.59 11.90 -10.02
N ASN A 67 -6.35 11.22 -10.89
CA ASN A 67 -5.95 9.89 -11.38
C ASN A 67 -4.64 9.93 -12.18
N GLU A 68 -4.32 11.06 -12.81
CA GLU A 68 -3.05 11.28 -13.51
C GLU A 68 -1.90 11.36 -12.50
N GLU A 69 -2.05 12.16 -11.44
CA GLU A 69 -1.07 12.24 -10.35
C GLU A 69 -0.85 10.90 -9.63
N ILE A 70 -1.88 10.07 -9.47
CA ILE A 70 -1.70 8.68 -8.98
C ILE A 70 -0.89 7.82 -9.95
N ALA A 71 -1.10 7.97 -11.27
CA ALA A 71 -0.34 7.23 -12.26
C ALA A 71 1.14 7.67 -12.23
N ASP A 72 1.40 8.98 -12.18
CA ASP A 72 2.74 9.54 -12.05
C ASP A 72 3.44 9.03 -10.78
N LEU A 73 2.76 9.03 -9.63
CA LEU A 73 3.29 8.50 -8.38
C LEU A 73 3.67 7.02 -8.50
N LYS A 74 2.83 6.20 -9.15
CA LYS A 74 3.11 4.78 -9.38
C LYS A 74 4.34 4.61 -10.28
N ASP A 75 4.48 5.44 -11.31
CA ASP A 75 5.63 5.37 -12.22
C ASP A 75 6.93 5.80 -11.55
N ILE A 76 6.91 6.91 -10.79
CA ILE A 76 8.04 7.37 -9.96
C ILE A 76 8.53 6.26 -9.02
N LEU A 77 7.60 5.62 -8.31
CA LEU A 77 7.92 4.52 -7.40
C LEU A 77 8.47 3.31 -8.13
N ASN A 78 7.82 2.87 -9.21
CA ASN A 78 8.27 1.72 -9.98
C ASN A 78 9.70 1.91 -10.48
N ASP A 79 10.04 3.10 -10.96
CA ASP A 79 11.40 3.42 -11.41
C ASP A 79 12.40 3.47 -10.26
N PHE A 80 12.00 3.97 -9.09
CA PHE A 80 12.82 3.94 -7.89
C PHE A 80 13.10 2.50 -7.41
N LEU A 81 12.08 1.66 -7.32
CA LEU A 81 12.20 0.26 -6.88
C LEU A 81 13.08 -0.56 -7.84
N LYS A 82 12.93 -0.35 -9.16
CA LYS A 82 13.81 -0.97 -10.17
C LYS A 82 15.27 -0.57 -9.98
N LYS A 83 15.55 0.72 -9.79
CA LYS A 83 16.91 1.25 -9.61
C LYS A 83 17.58 0.71 -8.35
N THR A 84 16.80 0.43 -7.30
CA THR A 84 17.33 -0.08 -6.03
C THR A 84 17.53 -1.60 -6.02
N GLY A 85 17.14 -2.32 -7.07
CA GLY A 85 17.40 -3.77 -7.20
C GLY A 85 16.51 -4.65 -6.31
N ALA A 86 15.30 -4.16 -6.00
CA ALA A 86 14.45 -4.74 -4.96
C ALA A 86 13.59 -5.95 -5.39
N HIS A 87 13.73 -6.42 -6.63
CA HIS A 87 12.78 -7.34 -7.26
C HIS A 87 12.79 -8.80 -6.74
N GLU A 88 13.65 -9.16 -5.78
CA GLU A 88 13.83 -10.56 -5.36
C GLU A 88 13.74 -10.79 -3.83
N ASP A 89 13.51 -9.76 -3.01
CA ASP A 89 13.44 -9.93 -1.55
C ASP A 89 11.99 -10.08 -1.06
N GLU A 90 11.62 -11.30 -0.67
CA GLU A 90 10.31 -11.61 -0.10
C GLU A 90 9.96 -10.73 1.12
N LYS A 91 10.96 -10.24 1.87
CA LYS A 91 10.72 -9.34 3.00
C LYS A 91 10.14 -8.00 2.56
N LEU A 92 10.48 -7.52 1.36
CA LEU A 92 9.96 -6.26 0.83
C LEU A 92 8.46 -6.34 0.54
N ASN A 93 7.94 -7.53 0.22
CA ASN A 93 6.50 -7.74 0.07
C ASN A 93 5.75 -7.52 1.39
N LEU A 94 6.38 -7.72 2.56
CA LEU A 94 5.76 -7.42 3.85
C LEU A 94 5.61 -5.91 4.08
N PHE A 95 6.62 -5.11 3.69
CA PHE A 95 6.54 -3.65 3.75
C PHE A 95 5.48 -3.11 2.78
N PHE A 96 5.44 -3.64 1.56
CA PHE A 96 4.38 -3.31 0.61
C PHE A 96 3.00 -3.66 1.16
N LEU A 97 2.84 -4.86 1.73
CA LEU A 97 1.58 -5.27 2.32
C LEU A 97 1.15 -4.38 3.50
N HIS A 98 2.12 -3.94 4.32
CA HIS A 98 1.86 -3.00 5.40
C HIS A 98 1.30 -1.68 4.86
N GLY A 99 1.99 -1.07 3.90
CA GLY A 99 1.51 0.15 3.25
C GLY A 99 0.16 -0.03 2.59
N LEU A 100 -0.05 -1.16 1.90
CA LEU A 100 -1.31 -1.48 1.23
C LEU A 100 -2.50 -1.45 2.21
N PHE A 101 -2.33 -2.05 3.38
CA PHE A 101 -3.34 -2.03 4.42
C PHE A 101 -3.50 -0.64 5.04
N GLU A 102 -2.42 0.11 5.24
CA GLU A 102 -2.53 1.51 5.69
C GLU A 102 -3.37 2.34 4.71
N GLY A 103 -3.20 2.13 3.40
CA GLY A 103 -3.95 2.83 2.37
C GLY A 103 -5.43 2.47 2.37
N ILE A 104 -5.75 1.17 2.33
CA ILE A 104 -7.14 0.68 2.39
C ILE A 104 -7.86 1.21 3.65
N LEU A 105 -7.17 1.24 4.78
CA LEU A 105 -7.77 1.67 6.04
C LEU A 105 -7.91 3.19 6.17
N ALA A 106 -7.24 3.96 5.31
CA ALA A 106 -7.16 5.42 5.43
C ALA A 106 -8.51 6.12 5.20
N SER A 107 -9.33 5.60 4.29
CA SER A 107 -10.70 6.10 4.08
C SER A 107 -11.59 5.89 5.31
N GLY A 108 -11.24 4.92 6.15
CA GLY A 108 -12.06 4.48 7.28
C GLY A 108 -13.20 3.57 6.87
N GLU A 109 -13.30 3.15 5.60
CA GLU A 109 -14.25 2.17 5.06
C GLU A 109 -13.52 1.13 4.20
N VAL A 110 -14.08 -0.09 4.11
CA VAL A 110 -13.55 -1.11 3.19
C VAL A 110 -14.73 -1.53 2.33
N ASN A 111 -14.63 -1.28 1.04
CA ASN A 111 -15.73 -1.42 0.08
C ASN A 111 -15.49 -2.59 -0.89
N THR A 112 -16.55 -2.97 -1.62
CA THR A 112 -16.50 -4.14 -2.53
C THR A 112 -15.42 -3.99 -3.62
N TYR A 113 -15.19 -2.77 -4.12
CA TYR A 113 -14.29 -2.54 -5.24
C TYR A 113 -12.83 -2.60 -4.80
N GLU A 114 -12.48 -2.07 -3.62
CA GLU A 114 -11.16 -2.25 -2.99
C GLU A 114 -10.85 -3.73 -2.79
N VAL A 115 -11.80 -4.50 -2.24
CA VAL A 115 -11.61 -5.94 -1.99
C VAL A 115 -11.48 -6.72 -3.29
N PHE A 116 -12.23 -6.36 -4.33
CA PHE A 116 -12.10 -6.97 -5.64
C PHE A 116 -10.73 -6.70 -6.26
N LYS A 117 -10.24 -5.46 -6.18
CA LYS A 117 -8.92 -5.06 -6.70
C LYS A 117 -7.77 -5.68 -5.92
N LEU A 118 -7.92 -5.78 -4.60
CA LEU A 118 -7.02 -6.52 -3.73
C LEU A 118 -6.96 -8.00 -4.12
N ASN A 119 -8.13 -8.62 -4.39
CA ASN A 119 -8.17 -10.01 -4.87
C ASN A 119 -7.46 -10.17 -6.23
N GLN A 120 -7.62 -9.22 -7.16
CA GLN A 120 -6.88 -9.24 -8.43
C GLN A 120 -5.37 -9.13 -8.21
N TRP A 121 -4.93 -8.31 -7.26
CA TRP A 121 -3.53 -8.20 -6.89
C TRP A 121 -3.01 -9.52 -6.30
N ILE A 122 -3.75 -10.16 -5.40
CA ILE A 122 -3.38 -11.48 -4.83
C ILE A 122 -3.25 -12.53 -5.93
N GLN A 123 -4.19 -12.55 -6.90
CA GLN A 123 -4.13 -13.47 -8.04
C GLN A 123 -2.92 -13.23 -8.95
N LYS A 124 -2.52 -11.97 -9.18
CA LYS A 124 -1.30 -11.64 -9.92
C LYS A 124 -0.03 -12.04 -9.18
N ASN A 125 -0.09 -12.10 -7.86
CA ASN A 125 1.00 -12.48 -6.98
C ASN A 125 0.79 -13.90 -6.42
N GLU A 126 0.28 -14.83 -7.24
CA GLU A 126 -0.06 -16.19 -6.82
C GLU A 126 1.12 -16.93 -6.16
N HIS A 127 2.35 -16.60 -6.55
CA HIS A 127 3.58 -17.15 -5.95
C HIS A 127 3.72 -16.86 -4.44
N LEU A 128 3.02 -15.87 -3.90
CA LEU A 128 3.01 -15.52 -2.48
C LEU A 128 1.92 -16.24 -1.68
N LYS A 129 0.93 -16.87 -2.33
CA LYS A 129 -0.32 -17.32 -1.68
C LYS A 129 -0.13 -18.32 -0.52
N ASP A 130 0.98 -19.05 -0.51
CA ASP A 130 1.28 -20.06 0.50
C ASP A 130 2.25 -19.53 1.57
N GLN A 131 2.64 -18.26 1.48
CA GLN A 131 3.56 -17.59 2.42
C GLN A 131 2.78 -16.78 3.46
N LYS A 132 3.24 -16.79 4.72
CA LYS A 132 2.63 -15.92 5.74
C LYS A 132 3.04 -14.47 5.57
N PRO A 133 2.13 -13.49 5.74
CA PRO A 133 0.70 -13.62 6.07
C PRO A 133 -0.23 -13.63 4.83
N PHE A 134 0.29 -13.81 3.62
CA PHE A 134 -0.47 -13.78 2.37
C PHE A 134 -1.46 -14.95 2.26
N ASP A 135 -1.15 -16.09 2.87
CA ASP A 135 -2.04 -17.24 3.03
C ASP A 135 -3.32 -16.88 3.82
N GLU A 136 -3.16 -16.26 4.99
CA GLU A 136 -4.25 -15.78 5.84
C GLU A 136 -5.08 -14.73 5.07
N LEU A 137 -4.42 -13.84 4.35
CA LEU A 137 -5.09 -12.83 3.51
C LEU A 137 -5.91 -13.47 2.40
N HIS A 138 -5.34 -14.40 1.64
CA HIS A 138 -6.03 -15.08 0.55
C HIS A 138 -7.26 -15.83 1.05
N GLN A 139 -7.15 -16.52 2.20
CA GLN A 139 -8.30 -17.19 2.84
C GLN A 139 -9.39 -16.20 3.25
N MET A 140 -9.03 -15.09 3.90
CA MET A 140 -9.99 -14.07 4.33
C MET A 140 -10.74 -13.46 3.13
N ILE A 141 -10.00 -13.07 2.09
CA ILE A 141 -10.58 -12.48 0.87
C ILE A 141 -11.51 -13.48 0.15
N GLY A 142 -11.10 -14.75 0.06
CA GLY A 142 -11.93 -15.81 -0.51
C GLY A 142 -13.22 -16.07 0.27
N GLN A 143 -13.23 -15.83 1.59
CA GLN A 143 -14.43 -15.98 2.42
C GLN A 143 -15.45 -14.86 2.18
N VAL A 144 -15.00 -13.60 2.08
CA VAL A 144 -15.87 -12.43 1.93
C VAL A 144 -16.37 -12.23 0.49
N LEU A 145 -15.61 -12.68 -0.53
CA LEU A 145 -15.98 -12.50 -1.94
C LEU A 145 -16.88 -13.60 -2.52
N LYS A 146 -17.37 -14.55 -1.71
CA LYS A 146 -18.19 -15.70 -2.20
C LYS A 146 -19.38 -15.31 -3.07
N ASN A 147 -19.97 -14.13 -2.85
CA ASN A 147 -21.15 -13.63 -3.59
C ASN A 147 -20.83 -12.41 -4.48
N HIS A 148 -19.56 -12.19 -4.82
CA HIS A 148 -19.07 -11.04 -5.62
C HIS A 148 -19.38 -9.65 -5.05
N ARG A 149 -19.88 -9.57 -3.81
CA ARG A 149 -20.13 -8.33 -3.06
C ARG A 149 -19.86 -8.60 -1.58
N ILE A 150 -19.27 -7.63 -0.90
CA ILE A 150 -19.10 -7.66 0.55
C ILE A 150 -20.26 -6.94 1.22
N SER A 151 -20.69 -7.43 2.38
CA SER A 151 -21.64 -6.73 3.25
C SER A 151 -20.93 -5.70 4.15
N ASN A 152 -21.70 -4.86 4.84
CA ASN A 152 -21.15 -3.95 5.85
C ASN A 152 -20.42 -4.72 6.97
N GLU A 153 -20.95 -5.89 7.37
CA GLU A 153 -20.30 -6.75 8.36
C GLU A 153 -18.96 -7.29 7.85
N ASP A 154 -18.88 -7.64 6.57
CA ASP A 154 -17.63 -8.08 5.96
C ASP A 154 -16.60 -6.95 5.91
N GLY A 155 -17.01 -5.73 5.58
CA GLY A 155 -16.15 -4.55 5.65
C GLY A 155 -15.58 -4.33 7.06
N VAL A 156 -16.40 -4.46 8.10
CA VAL A 156 -15.95 -4.37 9.51
C VAL A 156 -14.96 -5.50 9.85
N LYS A 157 -15.26 -6.74 9.45
CA LYS A 157 -14.37 -7.89 9.67
C LYS A 157 -13.01 -7.69 8.99
N LEU A 158 -13.01 -7.24 7.73
CA LEU A 158 -11.79 -6.97 6.97
C LEU A 158 -10.94 -5.88 7.61
N LYS A 159 -11.55 -4.79 8.09
CA LYS A 159 -10.82 -3.74 8.82
C LYS A 159 -10.09 -4.27 10.04
N SER A 160 -10.79 -5.05 10.86
CA SER A 160 -10.20 -5.68 12.05
C SER A 160 -9.05 -6.60 11.64
N PHE A 161 -9.28 -7.43 10.63
CA PHE A 161 -8.28 -8.35 10.11
C PHE A 161 -7.02 -7.65 9.58
N PHE A 162 -7.15 -6.61 8.76
CA PHE A 162 -6.01 -5.84 8.26
C PHE A 162 -5.26 -5.15 9.40
N SER A 163 -5.99 -4.56 10.36
CA SER A 163 -5.40 -3.94 11.54
C SER A 163 -4.59 -4.93 12.38
N ASP A 164 -5.09 -6.14 12.56
CA ASP A 164 -4.42 -7.17 13.35
C ASP A 164 -3.23 -7.79 12.60
N LEU A 165 -3.34 -7.97 11.27
CA LEU A 165 -2.20 -8.36 10.44
C LEU A 165 -1.07 -7.32 10.50
N MET A 166 -1.39 -6.03 10.39
CA MET A 166 -0.39 -4.96 10.50
C MET A 166 0.34 -4.98 11.84
N LYS A 167 -0.36 -5.26 12.95
CA LYS A 167 0.28 -5.38 14.27
C LYS A 167 1.21 -6.58 14.34
N LYS A 168 0.82 -7.72 13.74
CA LYS A 168 1.66 -8.92 13.69
C LYS A 168 2.93 -8.70 12.87
N THR A 169 2.84 -7.97 11.75
CA THR A 169 3.98 -7.74 10.85
C THR A 169 4.93 -6.63 11.31
N LYS A 170 4.47 -5.68 12.14
CA LYS A 170 5.34 -4.68 12.80
C LYS A 170 6.24 -5.25 13.90
N ALA A 171 6.01 -6.49 14.35
CA ALA A 171 6.73 -7.13 15.46
C ALA A 171 7.87 -8.07 15.04
N GLY A 172 8.25 -8.06 13.75
CA GLY A 172 9.30 -8.92 13.17
C GLY A 172 10.59 -8.18 12.84
#